data_AF-A0A2E6GJF6-F1
#
_entry.id   AF-A0A2E6GJF6-F1
#
_cell.length_a   1.000
_cell.length_b   1.000
_cell.length_c   1.000
_cell.angle_alpha   90.00
_cell.angle_beta   90.00
_cell.angle_gamma   90.00
#
_symmetry.space_group_name_H-M   'P 1'
#
loop_
_entity.id
_entity.type
_entity.pdbx_description
1 polymer ?
#
loop_
_entity_poly.entity_id
_entity_poly.type
_entity_poly.pdbx_seq_one_letter_code
_entity_poly.pdbx_strand_id
1 'polypeptide(L)'
;MKRHPYTSFLFAATTLLGLSLTAGISRDAHSFAYIFAGETNGVDVVTHALGYNGTGGTVTVTVGIDPTSAFAAQMVIPTQNVVNTWNGLAPTTGNLNPSGISGSQVDFESTLLHEVGHSLGIAHPNAASESGLSGSAQNYTKATDGANDVFEVNAGADGIIGSADDIRGDDVNLNYFRKSDNNPVNIPGGGLGIVDSTTYSRDIADLPVGDNYSANGDRAVAAALGFANTEAVMQQGTFFGETQRELTAEDVAGILYANSGIDEIQGTADDYNLVLKFLGLDAGADIVVDFDNSQVSFAASFSSGVFIGTDHVAITDTSIYFNSGSNWFFNQESNADIDAPDNGILFTIGLAALGYIRRRKKI
;
A
#
# COMPACT_ATOMS: atom_id res chain seq x y z
N MET A 1 27.50 -50.21 -68.30
CA MET A 1 28.35 -50.16 -67.08
C MET A 1 29.03 -48.81 -67.08
N LYS A 2 29.08 -47.99 -66.01
CA LYS A 2 28.95 -48.25 -64.56
C LYS A 2 27.75 -47.50 -63.92
N ARG A 3 27.53 -47.70 -62.61
CA ARG A 3 26.34 -47.27 -61.83
C ARG A 3 26.68 -46.18 -60.80
N HIS A 4 25.76 -45.21 -60.60
CA HIS A 4 25.41 -44.49 -59.34
C HIS A 4 26.57 -43.80 -58.54
N PRO A 5 26.31 -43.08 -57.43
CA PRO A 5 25.08 -42.40 -56.92
C PRO A 5 24.68 -41.14 -57.73
N TYR A 6 23.92 -40.12 -57.27
CA TYR A 6 23.14 -39.90 -56.03
C TYR A 6 21.87 -39.02 -56.25
N THR A 7 21.32 -38.48 -55.16
CA THR A 7 20.12 -37.64 -54.95
C THR A 7 20.44 -36.16 -54.67
N SER A 8 19.53 -35.25 -55.02
CA SER A 8 18.95 -34.26 -54.07
C SER A 8 17.76 -33.52 -54.69
N PHE A 9 16.60 -33.58 -54.03
CA PHE A 9 15.44 -32.73 -54.32
C PHE A 9 15.65 -31.37 -53.66
N LEU A 10 15.41 -30.28 -54.39
CA LEU A 10 15.30 -28.95 -53.79
C LEU A 10 13.81 -28.62 -53.56
N PHE A 11 13.30 -28.95 -52.37
CA PHE A 11 12.02 -28.43 -51.92
C PHE A 11 12.19 -26.95 -51.54
N ALA A 12 11.45 -26.06 -52.21
CA ALA A 12 11.32 -24.68 -51.79
C ALA A 12 10.42 -24.64 -50.54
N ALA A 13 11.02 -24.63 -49.36
CA ALA A 13 10.29 -24.38 -48.12
C ALA A 13 9.94 -22.89 -48.04
N THR A 14 8.65 -22.57 -48.24
CA THR A 14 8.12 -21.23 -48.00
C THR A 14 8.11 -20.97 -46.50
N THR A 15 9.14 -20.31 -45.97
CA THR A 15 9.17 -19.92 -44.56
C THR A 15 8.14 -18.83 -44.30
N LEU A 16 6.97 -19.23 -43.80
CA LEU A 16 5.99 -18.30 -43.26
C LEU A 16 6.60 -17.68 -41.99
N LEU A 17 6.98 -16.40 -42.03
CA LEU A 17 7.25 -15.66 -40.80
C LEU A 17 5.92 -15.51 -40.04
N GLY A 18 5.67 -16.42 -39.12
CA GLY A 18 4.62 -16.27 -38.11
C GLY A 18 5.02 -15.15 -37.16
N LEU A 19 4.61 -13.92 -37.48
CA LEU A 19 4.71 -12.79 -36.57
C LEU A 19 3.68 -13.02 -35.45
N SER A 20 4.07 -13.74 -34.40
CA SER A 20 3.28 -13.88 -33.18
C SER A 20 3.27 -12.54 -32.45
N LEU A 21 2.32 -11.67 -32.80
CA LEU A 21 1.84 -10.65 -31.88
C LEU A 21 1.21 -11.36 -30.68
N THR A 22 2.03 -11.70 -29.68
CA THR A 22 1.54 -11.85 -28.31
C THR A 22 1.16 -10.45 -27.85
N ALA A 23 -0.07 -10.04 -28.15
CA ALA A 23 -0.68 -8.92 -27.48
C ALA A 23 -0.75 -9.29 -26.00
N GLY A 24 0.15 -8.69 -25.20
CA GLY A 24 0.07 -8.77 -23.74
C GLY A 24 -1.26 -8.15 -23.33
N ILE A 25 -2.20 -9.01 -22.95
CA ILE A 25 -3.41 -8.59 -22.25
C ILE A 25 -2.93 -8.11 -20.87
N SER A 26 -3.19 -6.84 -20.52
CA SER A 26 -2.87 -6.38 -19.16
C SER A 26 -3.74 -7.13 -18.14
N ARG A 27 -3.19 -7.32 -16.94
CA ARG A 27 -3.34 -8.58 -16.20
C ARG A 27 -4.51 -8.59 -15.19
N ASP A 28 -4.74 -7.48 -14.46
CA ASP A 28 -5.87 -7.20 -13.51
C ASP A 28 -5.74 -7.38 -11.95
N ALA A 29 -4.57 -7.54 -11.32
CA ALA A 29 -4.40 -7.84 -9.87
C ALA A 29 -3.67 -6.85 -8.94
N HIS A 30 -3.69 -7.27 -7.66
CA HIS A 30 -3.23 -6.62 -6.43
C HIS A 30 -2.63 -7.68 -5.47
N SER A 31 -1.73 -7.27 -4.57
CA SER A 31 -1.17 -8.11 -3.48
C SER A 31 -1.20 -7.41 -2.11
N PHE A 32 -0.85 -8.08 -1.00
CA PHE A 32 -0.60 -7.51 0.34
C PHE A 32 -0.17 -8.57 1.37
N ALA A 33 0.37 -8.15 2.53
CA ALA A 33 0.66 -9.03 3.69
C ALA A 33 0.13 -8.44 5.01
N TYR A 34 0.11 -9.22 6.11
CA TYR A 34 -0.40 -8.80 7.43
C TYR A 34 0.66 -8.86 8.53
N ILE A 35 0.63 -7.89 9.47
CA ILE A 35 1.70 -7.70 10.49
C ILE A 35 1.82 -8.83 11.50
N PHE A 36 0.76 -9.60 11.73
CA PHE A 36 0.79 -10.75 12.63
C PHE A 36 0.95 -12.09 11.91
N ALA A 37 1.03 -12.13 10.57
CA ALA A 37 1.27 -13.36 9.81
C ALA A 37 2.75 -13.78 9.85
N GLY A 38 2.98 -15.08 10.02
CA GLY A 38 4.31 -15.67 10.10
C GLY A 38 4.36 -16.88 11.03
N GLU A 39 5.52 -17.51 11.14
CA GLU A 39 5.69 -18.83 11.77
C GLU A 39 5.20 -18.94 13.21
N THR A 40 5.31 -17.85 13.98
CA THR A 40 4.92 -17.82 15.40
C THR A 40 3.40 -17.88 15.59
N ASN A 41 2.63 -17.31 14.66
CA ASN A 41 1.20 -17.08 14.79
C ASN A 41 0.35 -17.91 13.81
N GLY A 42 0.95 -18.34 12.70
CA GLY A 42 0.25 -18.91 11.54
C GLY A 42 0.52 -18.08 10.29
N VAL A 43 0.69 -18.76 9.16
CA VAL A 43 0.95 -18.11 7.87
C VAL A 43 -0.33 -17.55 7.24
N ASP A 44 -1.48 -18.13 7.56
CA ASP A 44 -2.80 -17.74 7.07
C ASP A 44 -3.46 -16.62 7.90
N VAL A 45 -2.68 -15.92 8.75
CA VAL A 45 -3.26 -14.93 9.68
C VAL A 45 -3.64 -13.63 8.99
N VAL A 46 -4.91 -13.24 9.11
CA VAL A 46 -5.43 -11.92 8.73
C VAL A 46 -5.43 -10.99 9.94
N THR A 47 -4.87 -9.79 9.77
CA THR A 47 -4.93 -8.73 10.79
C THR A 47 -6.09 -7.79 10.52
N HIS A 48 -6.92 -7.60 11.54
CA HIS A 48 -8.08 -6.72 11.56
C HIS A 48 -7.78 -5.42 12.31
N ALA A 49 -8.37 -4.33 11.84
CA ALA A 49 -8.19 -2.99 12.41
C ALA A 49 -8.70 -2.89 13.86
N LEU A 50 -8.14 -1.94 14.61
CA LEU A 50 -8.50 -1.71 16.02
C LEU A 50 -10.00 -1.48 16.19
N GLY A 51 -10.61 -2.19 17.14
CA GLY A 51 -12.03 -2.11 17.44
C GLY A 51 -12.92 -3.10 16.68
N TYR A 52 -12.40 -3.81 15.67
CA TYR A 52 -13.10 -4.97 15.11
C TYR A 52 -13.12 -6.14 16.10
N ASN A 53 -14.20 -6.92 16.09
CA ASN A 53 -14.45 -7.99 17.06
C ASN A 53 -15.13 -9.24 16.47
N GLY A 54 -15.06 -9.44 15.15
CA GLY A 54 -15.76 -10.51 14.45
C GLY A 54 -17.26 -10.24 14.21
N THR A 55 -17.71 -8.98 14.37
CA THR A 55 -19.06 -8.55 14.00
C THR A 55 -18.98 -7.38 13.02
N GLY A 56 -19.78 -7.43 11.97
CA GLY A 56 -19.78 -6.44 10.91
C GLY A 56 -20.38 -5.08 11.29
N GLY A 57 -20.25 -4.11 10.38
CA GLY A 57 -20.78 -2.76 10.56
C GLY A 57 -19.74 -1.67 10.27
N THR A 58 -19.58 -0.71 11.19
CA THR A 58 -18.60 0.38 11.05
C THR A 58 -17.59 0.34 12.18
N VAL A 59 -16.32 0.17 11.84
CA VAL A 59 -15.19 0.26 12.78
C VAL A 59 -14.61 1.66 12.63
N THR A 60 -14.63 2.46 13.70
CA THR A 60 -14.03 3.81 13.70
C THR A 60 -12.74 3.79 14.48
N VAL A 61 -11.64 4.16 13.83
CA VAL A 61 -10.31 4.31 14.46
C VAL A 61 -9.97 5.80 14.46
N THR A 62 -9.65 6.36 15.62
CA THR A 62 -9.26 7.76 15.75
C THR A 62 -7.75 7.94 15.58
N VAL A 63 -7.35 9.00 14.88
CA VAL A 63 -5.94 9.36 14.66
C VAL A 63 -5.67 10.72 15.28
N GLY A 64 -4.64 10.81 16.10
CA GLY A 64 -4.27 12.02 16.83
C GLY A 64 -2.76 12.24 16.82
N ILE A 65 -2.36 13.48 17.07
CA ILE A 65 -0.96 13.89 17.24
C ILE A 65 -0.74 14.18 18.73
N ASP A 66 0.36 13.71 19.32
CA ASP A 66 0.70 14.12 20.69
C ASP A 66 0.92 15.66 20.72
N PRO A 67 0.17 16.42 21.54
CA PRO A 67 0.29 17.89 21.59
C PRO A 67 1.66 18.40 22.05
N THR A 68 2.48 17.54 22.67
CA THR A 68 3.83 17.83 23.16
C THR A 68 4.93 17.40 22.18
N SER A 69 4.56 16.69 21.11
CA SER A 69 5.45 16.21 20.06
C SER A 69 6.29 17.32 19.41
N ALA A 70 7.51 16.97 18.98
CA ALA A 70 8.24 17.83 18.07
C ALA A 70 7.44 18.02 16.77
N PHE A 71 7.43 19.24 16.23
CA PHE A 71 6.71 19.56 14.98
C PHE A 71 5.18 19.33 14.99
N ALA A 72 4.54 19.15 16.16
CA ALA A 72 3.10 18.86 16.29
C ALA A 72 2.19 19.77 15.43
N ALA A 73 2.48 21.07 15.37
CA ALA A 73 1.71 22.02 14.56
C ALA A 73 1.88 21.82 13.04
N GLN A 74 3.05 21.36 12.59
CA GLN A 74 3.33 21.08 11.17
C GLN A 74 2.74 19.74 10.71
N MET A 75 2.57 18.77 11.63
CA MET A 75 1.98 17.46 11.34
C MET A 75 0.47 17.51 11.05
N VAL A 76 -0.24 18.56 11.46
CA VAL A 76 -1.72 18.63 11.38
C VAL A 76 -2.27 18.39 9.97
N ILE A 77 -1.75 19.10 8.96
CA ILE A 77 -2.20 18.93 7.56
C ILE A 77 -1.83 17.56 6.97
N PRO A 78 -0.58 17.08 7.05
CA PRO A 78 -0.25 15.78 6.46
C PRO A 78 -0.92 14.61 7.19
N THR A 79 -1.15 14.67 8.50
CA THR A 79 -1.95 13.64 9.21
C THR A 79 -3.42 13.67 8.80
N GLN A 80 -4.03 14.86 8.63
CA GLN A 80 -5.37 14.99 8.05
C GLN A 80 -5.42 14.39 6.63
N ASN A 81 -4.38 14.62 5.82
CA ASN A 81 -4.30 14.11 4.45
C ASN A 81 -4.20 12.58 4.41
N VAL A 82 -3.34 11.97 5.23
CA VAL A 82 -3.21 10.52 5.38
C VAL A 82 -4.54 9.87 5.79
N VAL A 83 -5.26 10.49 6.73
CA VAL A 83 -6.61 10.04 7.15
C VAL A 83 -7.60 10.08 5.99
N ASN A 84 -7.57 11.13 5.16
CA ASN A 84 -8.43 11.22 3.99
C ASN A 84 -8.06 10.18 2.91
N THR A 85 -6.77 9.95 2.66
CA THR A 85 -6.29 8.96 1.69
C THR A 85 -6.71 7.54 2.07
N TRP A 86 -6.51 7.13 3.34
CA TRP A 86 -6.96 5.82 3.82
C TRP A 86 -8.48 5.68 3.92
N ASN A 87 -9.24 6.76 4.18
CA ASN A 87 -10.70 6.73 4.09
C ASN A 87 -11.20 6.64 2.63
N GLY A 88 -10.46 7.19 1.68
CA GLY A 88 -10.83 7.17 0.27
C GLY A 88 -10.70 5.80 -0.37
N LEU A 89 -9.75 4.97 0.10
CA LEU A 89 -9.44 3.64 -0.44
C LEU A 89 -9.38 3.64 -1.98
N ALA A 90 -8.83 4.72 -2.54
CA ALA A 90 -8.74 4.95 -3.98
C ALA A 90 -7.39 4.45 -4.47
N PRO A 91 -7.33 3.32 -5.21
CA PRO A 91 -6.08 2.81 -5.74
C PRO A 91 -5.61 3.69 -6.91
N THR A 92 -4.29 3.86 -7.04
CA THR A 92 -3.65 4.69 -8.06
C THR A 92 -2.43 4.01 -8.68
N THR A 93 -1.96 4.57 -9.80
CA THR A 93 -0.70 4.22 -10.46
C THR A 93 0.01 5.51 -10.83
N GLY A 94 1.35 5.54 -10.78
CA GLY A 94 2.11 6.79 -10.90
C GLY A 94 2.21 7.56 -9.58
N ASN A 95 1.97 6.90 -8.44
CA ASN A 95 1.96 7.51 -7.11
C ASN A 95 3.35 7.95 -6.60
N LEU A 96 4.44 7.50 -7.22
CA LEU A 96 5.80 7.98 -6.93
C LEU A 96 6.12 9.25 -7.74
N ASN A 97 6.58 10.29 -7.05
CA ASN A 97 7.28 11.42 -7.67
C ASN A 97 8.71 11.53 -7.10
N PRO A 98 9.74 10.99 -7.79
CA PRO A 98 11.14 11.00 -7.34
C PRO A 98 11.80 12.39 -7.16
N SER A 99 11.07 13.46 -7.47
CA SER A 99 11.51 14.85 -7.33
C SER A 99 10.39 15.75 -6.80
N GLY A 100 9.49 15.20 -5.99
CA GLY A 100 8.36 15.93 -5.40
C GLY A 100 8.80 16.98 -4.37
N ILE A 101 9.94 16.76 -3.69
CA ILE A 101 10.50 17.66 -2.68
C ILE A 101 12.02 17.85 -2.88
N SER A 102 12.68 18.60 -1.99
CA SER A 102 14.14 18.73 -2.01
C SER A 102 14.81 17.35 -1.86
N GLY A 103 15.79 17.03 -2.70
CA GLY A 103 16.61 15.81 -2.61
C GLY A 103 17.49 15.68 -1.36
N SER A 104 17.30 16.56 -0.38
CA SER A 104 17.87 16.49 0.98
C SER A 104 16.82 16.27 2.08
N GLN A 105 15.53 16.19 1.72
CA GLN A 105 14.41 16.04 2.62
C GLN A 105 13.71 14.70 2.43
N VAL A 106 13.01 14.25 3.47
CA VAL A 106 12.11 13.09 3.47
C VAL A 106 10.69 13.59 3.65
N ASP A 107 9.73 13.07 2.90
CA ASP A 107 8.33 13.50 2.98
C ASP A 107 7.62 12.86 4.18
N PHE A 108 7.27 13.66 5.18
CA PHE A 108 6.57 13.18 6.37
C PHE A 108 5.20 12.59 6.04
N GLU A 109 4.48 13.14 5.05
CA GLU A 109 3.15 12.62 4.66
C GLU A 109 3.25 11.20 4.08
N SER A 110 4.22 10.97 3.19
CA SER A 110 4.48 9.65 2.61
C SER A 110 4.88 8.61 3.66
N THR A 111 5.82 8.94 4.54
CA THR A 111 6.21 8.02 5.63
C THR A 111 5.06 7.79 6.61
N LEU A 112 4.26 8.81 6.95
CA LEU A 112 3.07 8.61 7.80
C LEU A 112 1.99 7.77 7.12
N LEU A 113 1.82 7.85 5.80
CA LEU A 113 0.88 7.01 5.07
C LEU A 113 1.23 5.52 5.23
N HIS A 114 2.52 5.19 5.15
CA HIS A 114 3.10 3.86 5.41
C HIS A 114 2.88 3.41 6.86
N GLU A 115 3.28 4.21 7.85
CA GLU A 115 3.14 3.81 9.26
C GLU A 115 1.66 3.67 9.69
N VAL A 116 0.74 4.45 9.10
CA VAL A 116 -0.70 4.23 9.32
C VAL A 116 -1.14 2.90 8.72
N GLY A 117 -0.64 2.48 7.56
CA GLY A 117 -0.92 1.14 7.01
C GLY A 117 -0.54 0.00 7.95
N HIS A 118 0.60 0.11 8.65
CA HIS A 118 0.98 -0.80 9.73
C HIS A 118 0.03 -0.72 10.94
N SER A 119 -0.37 0.48 11.37
CA SER A 119 -1.40 0.67 12.41
C SER A 119 -2.79 0.11 12.03
N LEU A 120 -3.06 -0.12 10.74
CA LEU A 120 -4.27 -0.77 10.24
C LEU A 120 -4.11 -2.29 10.02
N GLY A 121 -2.89 -2.82 10.16
CA GLY A 121 -2.60 -4.25 10.12
C GLY A 121 -1.83 -4.75 8.91
N ILE A 122 -1.57 -3.91 7.91
CA ILE A 122 -0.86 -4.31 6.68
C ILE A 122 0.65 -4.32 6.94
N ALA A 123 1.34 -5.36 6.48
CA ALA A 123 2.80 -5.48 6.56
C ALA A 123 3.49 -5.05 5.27
N HIS A 124 4.83 -5.00 5.29
CA HIS A 124 5.62 -4.94 4.05
C HIS A 124 5.27 -6.14 3.14
N PRO A 125 5.03 -5.94 1.83
CA PRO A 125 4.81 -7.03 0.88
C PRO A 125 6.14 -7.63 0.39
N ASN A 126 7.25 -6.94 0.63
CA ASN A 126 8.61 -7.48 0.54
C ASN A 126 9.12 -8.04 1.87
N ALA A 127 10.15 -8.88 1.80
CA ALA A 127 10.80 -9.52 2.95
C ALA A 127 11.41 -8.51 3.92
N ALA A 128 11.76 -7.32 3.42
CA ALA A 128 12.14 -6.16 4.20
C ALA A 128 13.35 -6.41 5.15
N SER A 129 13.71 -5.43 5.96
CA SER A 129 14.81 -5.58 6.94
C SER A 129 14.50 -6.52 8.11
N GLU A 130 13.22 -6.80 8.36
CA GLU A 130 12.76 -7.71 9.42
C GLU A 130 13.06 -9.19 9.13
N SER A 131 13.16 -9.59 7.85
CA SER A 131 13.64 -10.93 7.46
C SER A 131 15.11 -11.21 7.83
N GLY A 132 15.89 -10.18 8.19
CA GLY A 132 17.34 -10.31 8.37
C GLY A 132 18.14 -10.42 7.07
N LEU A 133 17.47 -10.44 5.90
CA LEU A 133 18.13 -10.30 4.60
C LEU A 133 18.76 -8.92 4.45
N SER A 134 19.70 -8.78 3.51
CA SER A 134 20.49 -7.55 3.34
C SER A 134 20.59 -7.09 1.89
N GLY A 135 20.68 -5.77 1.70
CA GLY A 135 20.72 -5.16 0.37
C GLY A 135 19.44 -5.46 -0.42
N SER A 136 19.56 -5.66 -1.73
CA SER A 136 18.42 -5.93 -2.61
C SER A 136 17.67 -7.24 -2.31
N ALA A 137 18.23 -8.14 -1.48
CA ALA A 137 17.49 -9.32 -1.03
C ALA A 137 16.30 -8.96 -0.12
N GLN A 138 16.24 -7.75 0.42
CA GLN A 138 15.07 -7.26 1.16
C GLN A 138 13.85 -7.02 0.24
N ASN A 139 14.02 -7.00 -1.08
CA ASN A 139 12.92 -6.72 -2.03
C ASN A 139 12.17 -7.98 -2.49
N TYR A 140 12.64 -9.20 -2.17
CA TYR A 140 11.91 -10.44 -2.50
C TYR A 140 10.54 -10.44 -1.81
N THR A 141 9.52 -11.07 -2.40
CA THR A 141 8.18 -11.13 -1.80
C THR A 141 8.19 -11.74 -0.40
N LYS A 142 7.42 -11.19 0.52
CA LYS A 142 7.42 -11.58 1.94
C LYS A 142 7.01 -13.05 2.11
N ALA A 143 7.78 -13.77 2.92
CA ALA A 143 7.64 -15.20 3.19
C ALA A 143 8.21 -15.54 4.58
N THR A 144 8.06 -16.80 5.00
CA THR A 144 8.93 -17.43 6.02
C THR A 144 10.12 -18.13 5.33
N ASP A 145 11.14 -18.52 6.10
CA ASP A 145 12.35 -19.20 5.65
C ASP A 145 12.22 -20.74 5.58
N GLY A 146 10.98 -21.22 5.45
CA GLY A 146 10.64 -22.58 5.06
C GLY A 146 10.84 -23.63 6.15
N ALA A 147 11.01 -24.89 5.74
CA ALA A 147 11.25 -26.03 6.63
C ALA A 147 12.74 -26.27 6.90
N ASN A 148 13.61 -25.46 6.29
CA ASN A 148 15.07 -25.62 6.33
C ASN A 148 15.81 -24.49 7.09
N ASP A 149 15.06 -23.50 7.62
CA ASP A 149 15.53 -22.30 8.33
C ASP A 149 16.45 -21.38 7.47
N VAL A 150 16.21 -21.28 6.16
CA VAL A 150 16.98 -20.46 5.20
C VAL A 150 16.11 -19.92 4.05
N PHE A 151 16.03 -18.59 3.93
CA PHE A 151 15.38 -17.94 2.79
C PHE A 151 16.00 -18.31 1.41
N GLU A 152 15.19 -18.91 0.53
CA GLU A 152 15.55 -19.14 -0.87
C GLU A 152 15.30 -17.90 -1.74
N VAL A 153 16.37 -17.16 -2.01
CA VAL A 153 16.33 -15.90 -2.76
C VAL A 153 16.93 -16.02 -4.18
N ASN A 154 16.08 -16.21 -5.18
CA ASN A 154 16.49 -16.29 -6.60
C ASN A 154 15.47 -15.61 -7.54
N ALA A 155 15.90 -14.52 -8.21
CA ALA A 155 15.10 -13.63 -9.05
C ALA A 155 14.72 -14.19 -10.44
N GLY A 156 14.37 -15.48 -10.50
CA GLY A 156 13.83 -16.13 -11.69
C GLY A 156 14.70 -16.02 -12.95
N ALA A 157 14.03 -15.88 -14.10
CA ALA A 157 14.64 -15.75 -15.41
C ALA A 157 14.58 -14.30 -15.95
N ASP A 158 13.67 -13.46 -15.45
CA ASP A 158 13.64 -12.03 -15.79
C ASP A 158 14.69 -11.20 -15.01
N GLY A 159 15.14 -11.70 -13.86
CA GLY A 159 16.16 -11.07 -13.00
C GLY A 159 15.60 -9.94 -12.13
N ILE A 160 14.28 -9.85 -11.97
CA ILE A 160 13.57 -8.82 -11.23
C ILE A 160 13.11 -9.43 -9.90
N ILE A 161 13.75 -9.00 -8.82
CA ILE A 161 13.43 -9.45 -7.47
C ILE A 161 11.99 -9.07 -7.12
N GLY A 162 11.20 -10.02 -6.58
CA GLY A 162 9.78 -9.81 -6.24
C GLY A 162 8.83 -9.98 -7.43
N SER A 163 9.32 -10.48 -8.58
CA SER A 163 8.49 -10.78 -9.75
C SER A 163 7.77 -12.13 -9.61
N ALA A 164 6.84 -12.37 -10.54
CA ALA A 164 6.09 -13.62 -10.57
C ALA A 164 6.92 -14.87 -10.90
N ASP A 165 8.15 -14.75 -11.42
CA ASP A 165 9.01 -15.89 -11.77
C ASP A 165 10.12 -16.20 -10.74
N ASP A 166 10.15 -15.46 -9.62
CA ASP A 166 10.96 -15.74 -8.42
C ASP A 166 10.92 -17.24 -8.03
N ILE A 167 12.09 -17.80 -7.71
CA ILE A 167 12.24 -19.20 -7.28
C ILE A 167 12.57 -19.22 -5.79
N ARG A 168 11.60 -19.69 -5.00
CA ARG A 168 11.56 -19.52 -3.55
C ARG A 168 11.60 -20.84 -2.74
N GLY A 169 12.10 -21.91 -3.35
CA GLY A 169 12.41 -23.17 -2.65
C GLY A 169 11.28 -23.73 -1.79
N ASP A 170 11.50 -23.78 -0.47
CA ASP A 170 10.50 -24.11 0.55
C ASP A 170 10.04 -22.92 1.42
N ASP A 171 10.42 -21.67 1.08
CA ASP A 171 9.87 -20.43 1.66
C ASP A 171 8.33 -20.42 1.61
N VAL A 172 7.67 -20.31 2.76
CA VAL A 172 6.21 -20.23 2.81
C VAL A 172 5.77 -18.80 2.55
N ASN A 173 5.13 -18.56 1.40
CA ASN A 173 4.61 -17.25 1.01
C ASN A 173 3.77 -16.62 2.13
N LEU A 174 3.91 -15.31 2.35
CA LEU A 174 3.08 -14.50 3.26
C LEU A 174 2.31 -13.39 2.53
N ASN A 175 2.56 -13.18 1.25
CA ASN A 175 1.93 -12.14 0.44
C ASN A 175 0.71 -12.71 -0.33
N TYR A 176 -0.48 -12.29 0.06
CA TYR A 176 -1.69 -12.51 -0.71
C TYR A 176 -1.52 -11.92 -2.10
N PHE A 177 -2.05 -12.60 -3.10
CA PHE A 177 -2.11 -12.15 -4.49
C PHE A 177 -3.51 -12.45 -5.04
N ARG A 178 -3.94 -11.68 -6.04
CA ARG A 178 -5.19 -11.98 -6.74
C ARG A 178 -5.01 -13.08 -7.79
N LYS A 179 -5.85 -14.12 -7.66
CA LYS A 179 -5.78 -15.42 -8.37
C LYS A 179 -5.84 -15.33 -9.89
N SER A 180 -6.42 -14.26 -10.43
CA SER A 180 -6.56 -14.12 -11.89
C SER A 180 -5.23 -13.96 -12.60
N ASP A 181 -4.25 -13.30 -11.96
CA ASP A 181 -3.11 -12.76 -12.70
C ASP A 181 -1.92 -12.24 -11.86
N ASN A 182 -1.95 -12.21 -10.53
CA ASN A 182 -0.73 -12.00 -9.71
C ASN A 182 0.11 -10.74 -10.05
N ASN A 183 -0.52 -9.71 -10.62
CA ASN A 183 -0.03 -8.34 -10.64
C ASN A 183 -0.21 -7.72 -9.24
N PRO A 184 0.61 -6.75 -8.80
CA PRO A 184 0.40 -6.03 -7.54
C PRO A 184 -0.23 -4.63 -7.71
N VAL A 185 -0.19 -4.05 -8.92
CA VAL A 185 -0.45 -2.61 -9.17
C VAL A 185 -1.52 -2.32 -10.23
N ASN A 186 -2.06 -3.33 -10.93
CA ASN A 186 -2.99 -3.11 -12.03
C ASN A 186 -4.41 -2.83 -11.51
N ILE A 187 -4.95 -1.65 -11.72
CA ILE A 187 -6.33 -1.30 -11.37
C ILE A 187 -7.30 -1.68 -12.52
N PRO A 188 -8.25 -2.62 -12.31
CA PRO A 188 -9.26 -2.93 -13.32
C PRO A 188 -10.14 -1.72 -13.64
N GLY A 189 -10.74 -1.71 -14.84
CA GLY A 189 -11.56 -0.58 -15.34
C GLY A 189 -12.85 -0.27 -14.56
N GLY A 190 -13.10 -0.93 -13.43
CA GLY A 190 -14.20 -0.65 -12.49
C GLY A 190 -13.75 -0.52 -11.03
N GLY A 191 -12.45 -0.32 -10.77
CA GLY A 191 -11.85 -0.49 -9.44
C GLY A 191 -11.49 -1.95 -9.17
N LEU A 192 -11.09 -2.27 -7.93
CA LEU A 192 -10.55 -3.59 -7.56
C LEU A 192 -11.54 -4.75 -7.79
N GLY A 193 -12.85 -4.49 -7.69
CA GLY A 193 -13.90 -5.50 -7.78
C GLY A 193 -14.19 -6.13 -6.43
N ILE A 194 -14.38 -7.46 -6.40
CA ILE A 194 -14.50 -8.22 -5.14
C ILE A 194 -13.10 -8.46 -4.59
N VAL A 195 -12.91 -8.23 -3.30
CA VAL A 195 -11.64 -8.43 -2.59
C VAL A 195 -11.88 -9.30 -1.36
N ASP A 196 -11.79 -10.61 -1.57
CA ASP A 196 -12.04 -11.66 -0.57
C ASP A 196 -11.32 -12.96 -0.96
N SER A 197 -11.50 -14.04 -0.18
CA SER A 197 -10.88 -15.35 -0.41
C SER A 197 -11.30 -16.03 -1.74
N THR A 198 -12.35 -15.54 -2.41
CA THR A 198 -12.76 -16.03 -3.74
C THR A 198 -11.90 -15.45 -4.86
N THR A 199 -11.38 -14.24 -4.69
CA THR A 199 -10.54 -13.54 -5.69
C THR A 199 -9.07 -13.47 -5.32
N TYR A 200 -8.71 -13.60 -4.04
CA TYR A 200 -7.33 -13.57 -3.53
C TYR A 200 -6.96 -14.87 -2.81
N SER A 201 -5.66 -15.15 -2.77
CA SER A 201 -5.09 -16.23 -1.96
C SER A 201 -3.62 -15.97 -1.71
N ARG A 202 -3.09 -16.70 -0.75
CA ARG A 202 -1.67 -16.80 -0.39
C ARG A 202 -1.08 -18.16 -0.76
N ASP A 203 -1.90 -19.15 -1.06
CA ASP A 203 -1.46 -20.48 -1.53
C ASP A 203 -0.93 -20.35 -2.97
N ILE A 204 0.36 -20.61 -3.16
CA ILE A 204 1.02 -20.58 -4.47
C ILE A 204 0.39 -21.56 -5.48
N ALA A 205 -0.40 -22.55 -5.05
CA ALA A 205 -1.17 -23.42 -5.94
C ALA A 205 -2.32 -22.69 -6.68
N ASP A 206 -2.78 -21.54 -6.16
CA ASP A 206 -3.78 -20.67 -6.82
C ASP A 206 -3.15 -19.68 -7.82
N LEU A 207 -1.82 -19.71 -8.02
CA LEU A 207 -1.13 -18.80 -8.96
C LEU A 207 -1.58 -19.01 -10.42
N PRO A 208 -1.54 -17.95 -11.25
CA PRO A 208 -1.74 -18.05 -12.69
C PRO A 208 -0.77 -19.04 -13.34
N VAL A 209 -1.26 -19.75 -14.37
CA VAL A 209 -0.42 -20.71 -15.10
C VAL A 209 0.76 -20.01 -15.78
N GLY A 210 1.96 -20.28 -15.26
CA GLY A 210 3.22 -19.71 -15.73
C GLY A 210 4.00 -18.97 -14.65
N ASP A 211 3.35 -18.63 -13.54
CA ASP A 211 3.95 -17.94 -12.40
C ASP A 211 4.49 -18.96 -11.39
N ASN A 212 5.61 -18.63 -10.74
CA ASN A 212 6.28 -19.43 -9.71
C ASN A 212 6.00 -18.93 -8.29
N TYR A 213 5.78 -17.62 -8.12
CA TYR A 213 5.56 -17.01 -6.81
C TYR A 213 4.65 -15.79 -6.86
N SER A 214 4.20 -15.36 -5.68
CA SER A 214 3.47 -14.11 -5.47
C SER A 214 4.36 -12.90 -5.83
N ALA A 215 3.89 -11.99 -6.67
CA ALA A 215 4.62 -10.75 -6.98
C ALA A 215 4.28 -9.64 -5.97
N ASN A 216 5.22 -8.73 -5.70
CA ASN A 216 5.02 -7.58 -4.80
C ASN A 216 5.09 -6.23 -5.53
N GLY A 217 4.50 -5.20 -4.94
CA GLY A 217 4.41 -3.85 -5.52
C GLY A 217 5.71 -3.04 -5.54
N ASP A 218 6.88 -3.66 -5.65
CA ASP A 218 8.16 -2.98 -5.86
C ASP A 218 8.16 -2.13 -7.15
N ARG A 219 8.82 -0.95 -7.12
CA ARG A 219 8.91 -0.06 -8.29
C ARG A 219 9.51 -0.71 -9.54
N ALA A 220 10.37 -1.71 -9.42
CA ALA A 220 10.93 -2.45 -10.56
C ALA A 220 9.91 -3.44 -11.15
N VAL A 221 9.17 -4.17 -10.30
CA VAL A 221 8.08 -5.08 -10.70
C VAL A 221 6.97 -4.30 -11.39
N ALA A 222 6.52 -3.19 -10.78
CA ALA A 222 5.53 -2.30 -11.36
C ALA A 222 5.96 -1.74 -12.72
N ALA A 223 7.22 -1.30 -12.86
CA ALA A 223 7.76 -0.81 -14.13
C ALA A 223 7.83 -1.90 -15.21
N ALA A 224 8.18 -3.14 -14.86
CA ALA A 224 8.20 -4.28 -15.78
C ALA A 224 6.80 -4.65 -16.28
N LEU A 225 5.78 -4.48 -15.43
CA LEU A 225 4.37 -4.67 -15.74
C LEU A 225 3.75 -3.48 -16.52
N GLY A 226 4.53 -2.41 -16.77
CA GLY A 226 4.15 -1.25 -17.57
C GLY A 226 3.70 -0.02 -16.76
N PHE A 227 3.73 -0.09 -15.43
CA PHE A 227 3.26 0.94 -14.50
C PHE A 227 4.43 1.74 -13.92
N ALA A 228 5.10 2.52 -14.78
CA ALA A 228 6.22 3.38 -14.37
C ALA A 228 5.82 4.34 -13.23
N ASN A 229 6.77 4.63 -12.33
CA ASN A 229 6.58 5.48 -11.14
C ASN A 229 5.44 5.00 -10.22
N THR A 230 5.22 3.69 -10.12
CA THR A 230 4.25 3.10 -9.18
C THR A 230 5.00 2.22 -8.20
N GLU A 231 4.64 2.28 -6.93
CA GLU A 231 5.12 1.37 -5.88
C GLU A 231 4.12 1.33 -4.74
N ALA A 232 3.91 0.16 -4.16
CA ALA A 232 3.07 0.02 -2.97
C ALA A 232 3.56 0.95 -1.86
N VAL A 233 2.64 1.66 -1.20
CA VAL A 233 2.98 2.48 -0.04
C VAL A 233 3.59 1.61 1.05
N MET A 234 3.14 0.36 1.18
CA MET A 234 3.69 -0.60 2.13
C MET A 234 5.02 -1.24 1.70
N GLN A 235 5.57 -0.98 0.50
CA GLN A 235 6.92 -1.44 0.17
C GLN A 235 7.93 -0.83 1.14
N GLN A 236 8.85 -1.62 1.71
CA GLN A 236 9.81 -1.05 2.67
C GLN A 236 10.76 -0.06 1.98
N GLY A 237 10.60 1.22 2.31
CA GLY A 237 11.55 2.27 1.98
C GLY A 237 10.92 3.67 1.96
N THR A 238 11.76 4.70 2.10
CA THR A 238 11.43 6.06 1.67
C THR A 238 12.75 6.73 1.28
N PHE A 239 12.82 7.28 0.07
CA PHE A 239 14.03 7.92 -0.45
C PHE A 239 13.97 9.45 -0.34
N PHE A 240 15.13 10.10 -0.21
CA PHE A 240 15.20 11.56 -0.17
C PHE A 240 14.76 12.17 -1.51
N GLY A 241 13.96 13.23 -1.45
CA GLY A 241 13.46 13.94 -2.63
C GLY A 241 12.15 13.42 -3.20
N GLU A 242 11.72 12.22 -2.82
CA GLU A 242 10.49 11.62 -3.36
C GLU A 242 9.24 11.92 -2.51
N THR A 243 8.07 11.74 -3.13
CA THR A 243 6.77 11.71 -2.46
C THR A 243 5.93 10.56 -2.99
N GLN A 244 5.19 9.91 -2.11
CA GLN A 244 4.30 8.78 -2.33
C GLN A 244 3.07 8.93 -1.41
N ARG A 245 2.06 9.68 -1.88
CA ARG A 245 0.92 10.14 -1.04
C ARG A 245 -0.44 9.55 -1.44
N GLU A 246 -0.42 8.66 -2.43
CA GLU A 246 -1.60 7.96 -2.95
C GLU A 246 -1.37 6.45 -2.83
N LEU A 247 -2.42 5.72 -2.46
CA LEU A 247 -2.38 4.26 -2.29
C LEU A 247 -2.31 3.58 -3.65
N THR A 248 -1.60 2.46 -3.74
CA THR A 248 -1.70 1.57 -4.89
C THR A 248 -2.88 0.62 -4.77
N ALA A 249 -3.03 -0.16 -5.82
CA ALA A 249 -3.97 -1.25 -5.93
C ALA A 249 -3.77 -2.32 -4.82
N GLU A 250 -2.51 -2.61 -4.44
CA GLU A 250 -2.11 -3.51 -3.35
C GLU A 250 -2.52 -2.98 -1.96
N ASP A 251 -2.13 -1.74 -1.64
CA ASP A 251 -2.37 -1.16 -0.31
C ASP A 251 -3.88 -1.11 0.04
N VAL A 252 -4.72 -0.82 -0.96
CA VAL A 252 -6.19 -0.83 -0.80
C VAL A 252 -6.74 -2.25 -0.66
N ALA A 253 -6.20 -3.22 -1.40
CA ALA A 253 -6.67 -4.60 -1.35
C ALA A 253 -6.49 -5.21 0.05
N GLY A 254 -5.39 -4.91 0.75
CA GLY A 254 -5.15 -5.40 2.11
C GLY A 254 -6.19 -4.93 3.14
N ILE A 255 -6.67 -3.68 3.02
CA ILE A 255 -7.77 -3.18 3.84
C ILE A 255 -9.09 -3.85 3.45
N LEU A 256 -9.39 -3.96 2.16
CA LEU A 256 -10.68 -4.51 1.70
C LEU A 256 -10.83 -6.01 2.01
N TYR A 257 -9.74 -6.78 1.98
CA TYR A 257 -9.76 -8.19 2.35
C TYR A 257 -10.02 -8.36 3.86
N ALA A 258 -9.35 -7.59 4.72
CA ALA A 258 -9.64 -7.60 6.16
C ALA A 258 -11.10 -7.17 6.43
N ASN A 259 -11.58 -6.14 5.74
CA ASN A 259 -12.96 -5.66 5.79
C ASN A 259 -14.01 -6.72 5.36
N SER A 260 -13.63 -7.83 4.70
CA SER A 260 -14.52 -8.98 4.42
C SER A 260 -14.76 -9.88 5.64
N GLY A 261 -14.13 -9.60 6.78
CA GLY A 261 -14.47 -10.21 8.07
C GLY A 261 -13.68 -11.49 8.41
N ILE A 262 -14.30 -12.34 9.22
CA ILE A 262 -13.74 -13.59 9.73
C ILE A 262 -14.18 -14.83 8.93
N ASP A 263 -15.10 -14.69 7.98
CA ASP A 263 -15.36 -15.73 6.97
C ASP A 263 -14.60 -15.50 5.65
N GLU A 264 -13.91 -14.36 5.52
CA GLU A 264 -13.13 -13.93 4.36
C GLU A 264 -13.94 -13.96 3.05
N ILE A 265 -15.24 -13.64 3.11
CA ILE A 265 -16.14 -13.56 1.96
C ILE A 265 -16.86 -12.22 1.98
N GLN A 266 -16.75 -11.44 0.91
CA GLN A 266 -17.38 -10.12 0.85
C GLN A 266 -18.91 -10.21 0.70
N GLY A 267 -19.62 -9.41 1.49
CA GLY A 267 -21.08 -9.29 1.48
C GLY A 267 -21.81 -10.19 2.47
N THR A 268 -21.13 -10.63 3.52
CA THR A 268 -21.66 -11.49 4.59
C THR A 268 -22.09 -10.65 5.80
N ALA A 269 -22.09 -11.22 7.01
CA ALA A 269 -22.63 -10.56 8.21
C ALA A 269 -21.55 -9.91 9.08
N ASP A 270 -20.30 -10.27 8.84
CA ASP A 270 -19.10 -9.87 9.55
C ASP A 270 -18.20 -8.89 8.77
N ASP A 271 -18.57 -8.60 7.50
CA ASP A 271 -18.16 -7.41 6.73
C ASP A 271 -18.17 -6.13 7.58
N TYR A 272 -17.06 -5.39 7.58
CA TYR A 272 -17.00 -4.07 8.22
C TYR A 272 -16.40 -3.00 7.32
N ASN A 273 -16.89 -1.77 7.50
CA ASN A 273 -16.32 -0.58 6.89
C ASN A 273 -15.45 0.15 7.91
N LEU A 274 -14.13 0.13 7.69
CA LEU A 274 -13.18 0.97 8.42
C LEU A 274 -13.41 2.45 8.11
N VAL A 275 -13.38 3.30 9.15
CA VAL A 275 -13.43 4.76 9.05
C VAL A 275 -12.37 5.35 9.97
N LEU A 276 -11.43 6.10 9.40
CA LEU A 276 -10.45 6.88 10.16
C LEU A 276 -11.02 8.25 10.53
N LYS A 277 -10.75 8.71 11.74
CA LYS A 277 -11.19 10.03 12.20
C LYS A 277 -10.03 10.81 12.84
N PHE A 278 -9.58 11.86 12.16
CA PHE A 278 -8.59 12.77 12.73
C PHE A 278 -9.19 13.59 13.89
N LEU A 279 -8.48 13.63 15.03
CA LEU A 279 -8.86 14.39 16.22
C LEU A 279 -8.03 15.69 16.40
N GLY A 280 -6.98 15.89 15.60
CA GLY A 280 -6.07 17.01 15.76
C GLY A 280 -4.94 16.70 16.73
N LEU A 281 -4.63 17.66 17.60
CA LEU A 281 -3.66 17.48 18.68
C LEU A 281 -4.35 16.80 19.87
N ASP A 282 -4.35 15.47 19.87
CA ASP A 282 -4.97 14.62 20.89
C ASP A 282 -4.14 13.35 21.10
N ALA A 283 -3.60 13.19 22.31
CA ALA A 283 -2.85 12.00 22.73
C ALA A 283 -3.75 10.88 23.30
N GLY A 284 -5.08 11.06 23.27
CA GLY A 284 -6.08 10.05 23.64
C GLY A 284 -6.76 9.38 22.44
N ALA A 285 -6.20 9.54 21.24
CA ALA A 285 -6.65 8.83 20.03
C ALA A 285 -6.21 7.35 20.03
N ASP A 286 -6.84 6.52 19.19
CA ASP A 286 -6.53 5.10 19.05
C ASP A 286 -5.18 4.86 18.33
N ILE A 287 -4.83 5.75 17.39
CA ILE A 287 -3.50 5.86 16.78
C ILE A 287 -2.92 7.23 17.18
N VAL A 288 -1.85 7.24 17.99
CA VAL A 288 -1.12 8.46 18.34
C VAL A 288 0.16 8.56 17.51
N VAL A 289 0.36 9.73 16.90
CA VAL A 289 1.55 10.11 16.12
C VAL A 289 2.44 11.01 16.97
N ASP A 290 3.70 10.59 17.19
CA ASP A 290 4.68 11.33 18.00
C ASP A 290 6.11 11.27 17.43
N PHE A 291 6.98 12.17 17.92
CA PHE A 291 8.39 12.31 17.57
C PHE A 291 9.27 11.92 18.78
N ASP A 292 9.36 10.61 19.08
CA ASP A 292 10.20 10.08 20.14
C ASP A 292 11.46 9.36 19.60
N ASN A 293 12.59 10.08 19.63
CA ASN A 293 13.91 9.55 19.27
C ASN A 293 14.39 8.38 20.16
N SER A 294 13.72 8.08 21.28
CA SER A 294 14.04 6.95 22.15
C SER A 294 13.35 5.65 21.73
N GLN A 295 12.27 5.72 20.94
CA GLN A 295 11.62 4.54 20.35
C GLN A 295 12.26 4.15 19.01
N VAL A 296 12.55 5.13 18.15
CA VAL A 296 12.90 4.87 16.73
C VAL A 296 14.14 5.60 16.24
N SER A 297 14.84 4.96 15.30
CA SER A 297 15.96 5.54 14.54
C SER A 297 15.51 6.38 13.34
N PHE A 298 14.33 6.11 12.78
CA PHE A 298 13.76 6.81 11.62
C PHE A 298 12.25 7.02 11.75
N ALA A 299 11.45 5.97 11.56
CA ALA A 299 10.02 5.90 11.81
C ALA A 299 9.64 4.43 12.08
N ALA A 300 8.57 4.20 12.85
CA ALA A 300 7.92 2.89 12.99
C ALA A 300 6.55 2.98 13.66
N SER A 301 5.62 2.13 13.25
CA SER A 301 4.41 1.74 13.98
C SER A 301 4.68 0.53 14.87
N PHE A 302 4.20 0.57 16.11
CA PHE A 302 4.23 -0.55 17.06
C PHE A 302 2.81 -0.99 17.38
N SER A 303 2.41 -2.17 16.93
CA SER A 303 1.07 -2.71 17.12
C SER A 303 1.07 -3.93 18.02
N SER A 304 0.03 -4.08 18.85
CA SER A 304 -0.30 -5.32 19.56
C SER A 304 -1.68 -5.82 19.16
N GLY A 305 -1.94 -7.11 19.30
CA GLY A 305 -3.22 -7.69 18.93
C GLY A 305 -3.58 -8.94 19.71
N VAL A 306 -4.83 -9.37 19.56
CA VAL A 306 -5.38 -10.59 20.16
C VAL A 306 -6.12 -11.42 19.11
N PHE A 307 -5.98 -12.74 19.17
CA PHE A 307 -6.76 -13.64 18.34
C PHE A 307 -8.26 -13.51 18.65
N ILE A 308 -9.05 -13.22 17.61
CA ILE A 308 -10.52 -13.25 17.59
C ILE A 308 -11.07 -14.47 16.83
N GLY A 309 -10.20 -15.18 16.10
CA GLY A 309 -10.46 -16.46 15.43
C GLY A 309 -9.30 -17.46 15.64
N THR A 310 -9.15 -18.43 14.73
CA THR A 310 -7.96 -19.33 14.70
C THR A 310 -6.78 -18.66 13.97
N ASP A 311 -7.14 -17.78 13.06
CA ASP A 311 -6.44 -17.21 11.90
C ASP A 311 -6.71 -15.70 11.81
N HIS A 312 -7.46 -15.13 12.75
CA HIS A 312 -7.81 -13.71 12.77
C HIS A 312 -7.32 -13.04 14.05
N VAL A 313 -6.53 -11.97 13.89
CA VAL A 313 -6.01 -11.15 14.99
C VAL A 313 -6.57 -9.73 14.87
N ALA A 314 -7.23 -9.22 15.90
CA ALA A 314 -7.62 -7.82 15.98
C ALA A 314 -6.54 -7.00 16.70
N ILE A 315 -6.21 -5.82 16.16
CA ILE A 315 -5.31 -4.87 16.84
C ILE A 315 -5.97 -4.37 18.14
N THR A 316 -5.21 -4.38 19.23
CA THR A 316 -5.66 -3.94 20.57
C THR A 316 -5.03 -2.63 21.03
N ASP A 317 -3.87 -2.28 20.50
CA ASP A 317 -3.13 -1.06 20.79
C ASP A 317 -2.17 -0.79 19.62
N THR A 318 -1.95 0.48 19.27
CA THR A 318 -0.96 0.86 18.25
C THR A 318 -0.45 2.29 18.47
N SER A 319 0.82 2.54 18.12
CA SER A 319 1.45 3.87 18.23
C SER A 319 2.49 4.07 17.15
N ILE A 320 2.57 5.30 16.60
CA ILE A 320 3.50 5.66 15.53
C ILE A 320 4.51 6.66 16.05
N TYR A 321 5.80 6.33 15.92
CA TYR A 321 6.91 7.20 16.32
C TYR A 321 7.80 7.59 15.15
N PHE A 322 8.30 8.82 15.19
CA PHE A 322 9.26 9.40 14.23
C PHE A 322 10.53 9.91 14.92
N ASN A 323 11.65 9.90 14.20
CA ASN A 323 12.90 10.48 14.65
C ASN A 323 13.06 11.93 14.19
N SER A 324 13.19 12.85 15.13
CA SER A 324 13.30 14.30 14.89
C SER A 324 14.65 14.75 14.32
N GLY A 325 15.62 13.84 14.18
CA GLY A 325 16.93 14.11 13.57
C GLY A 325 16.94 14.12 12.04
N SER A 326 15.90 13.58 11.40
CA SER A 326 15.73 13.60 9.94
C SER A 326 15.28 14.97 9.42
N ASN A 327 15.66 15.31 8.19
CA ASN A 327 15.28 16.57 7.55
C ASN A 327 13.88 16.47 6.91
N TRP A 328 12.84 16.52 7.73
CA TRP A 328 11.47 16.35 7.28
C TRP A 328 10.96 17.49 6.40
N PHE A 329 10.22 17.13 5.36
CA PHE A 329 9.29 18.01 4.66
C PHE A 329 7.88 17.72 5.18
N PHE A 330 7.15 18.76 5.56
CA PHE A 330 5.74 18.67 5.95
C PHE A 330 4.90 19.30 4.86
N ASN A 331 4.09 18.50 4.17
CA ASN A 331 3.12 19.02 3.20
C ASN A 331 2.13 19.96 3.91
N GLN A 332 1.85 21.13 3.35
CA GLN A 332 0.88 22.08 3.90
C GLN A 332 -0.28 22.35 2.94
N GLU A 333 -0.37 21.58 1.84
CA GLU A 333 -1.50 21.57 0.92
C GLU A 333 -2.45 20.45 1.35
N SER A 334 -3.71 20.79 1.63
CA SER A 334 -4.70 19.80 2.06
C SER A 334 -5.31 19.06 0.86
N ASN A 335 -5.44 17.74 0.98
CA ASN A 335 -6.14 16.89 0.02
C ASN A 335 -7.65 16.74 0.34
N ALA A 336 -8.13 17.36 1.42
CA ALA A 336 -9.55 17.35 1.72
C ALA A 336 -10.29 18.00 0.55
N ASP A 337 -11.28 17.30 -0.02
CA ASP A 337 -12.27 17.96 -0.87
C ASP A 337 -12.87 19.09 -0.04
N ILE A 338 -12.51 20.32 -0.40
CA ILE A 338 -13.21 21.49 0.09
C ILE A 338 -14.55 21.42 -0.62
N ASP A 339 -15.52 20.77 0.03
CA ASP A 339 -16.94 21.01 -0.18
C ASP A 339 -17.10 22.52 -0.16
N ALA A 340 -17.13 23.12 -1.35
CA ALA A 340 -17.03 24.56 -1.49
C ALA A 340 -18.23 25.13 -0.74
N PRO A 341 -18.02 25.87 0.37
CA PRO A 341 -19.06 26.12 1.34
C PRO A 341 -20.25 26.73 0.61
N ASP A 342 -21.39 26.03 0.66
CA ASP A 342 -22.49 26.22 -0.28
C ASP A 342 -22.83 27.71 -0.35
N ASN A 343 -22.44 28.36 -1.45
CA ASN A 343 -22.26 29.83 -1.52
C ASN A 343 -23.61 30.60 -1.55
N GLY A 344 -24.69 29.92 -1.17
CA GLY A 344 -26.03 30.46 -0.99
C GLY A 344 -26.21 31.38 0.23
N ILE A 345 -25.26 31.43 1.18
CA ILE A 345 -25.27 32.44 2.27
C ILE A 345 -24.39 33.62 1.90
N LEU A 346 -24.92 34.42 0.95
CA LEU A 346 -24.35 35.67 0.51
C LEU A 346 -24.35 36.69 1.68
N PHE A 347 -23.15 37.01 2.20
CA PHE A 347 -22.91 37.90 3.34
C PHE A 347 -23.43 39.33 3.06
N THR A 348 -24.74 39.54 3.25
CA THR A 348 -25.41 40.83 3.01
C THR A 348 -25.38 41.69 4.27
N ILE A 349 -24.17 41.94 4.79
CA ILE A 349 -23.93 42.86 5.90
C ILE A 349 -22.67 43.69 5.58
N GLY A 350 -22.82 45.01 5.44
CA GLY A 350 -21.66 45.93 5.54
C GLY A 350 -21.42 46.97 4.44
N LEU A 351 -22.24 47.07 3.39
CA LEU A 351 -22.08 48.11 2.34
C LEU A 351 -23.24 49.11 2.27
N ALA A 352 -23.70 49.54 3.45
CA ALA A 352 -24.70 50.60 3.64
C ALA A 352 -24.23 51.68 4.65
N ALA A 353 -22.95 52.08 4.58
CA ALA A 353 -22.37 53.13 5.45
C ALA A 353 -21.43 54.12 4.73
N LEU A 354 -21.29 54.07 3.39
CA LEU A 354 -20.67 55.14 2.60
C LEU A 354 -21.71 56.02 1.91
N GLY A 355 -22.51 56.69 2.73
CA GLY A 355 -23.46 57.70 2.28
C GLY A 355 -23.71 58.73 3.37
N TYR A 356 -23.44 60.00 3.06
CA TYR A 356 -23.99 61.17 3.75
C TYR A 356 -23.36 61.64 5.07
N ILE A 357 -22.14 62.20 5.01
CA ILE A 357 -21.84 63.45 5.76
C ILE A 357 -21.37 64.53 4.79
N ARG A 358 -22.19 65.58 4.66
CA ARG A 358 -21.95 66.76 3.82
C ARG A 358 -20.88 67.67 4.43
N ARG A 359 -20.00 68.22 3.57
CA ARG A 359 -19.31 69.49 3.86
C ARG A 359 -20.33 70.59 4.15
N ARG A 360 -20.15 71.34 5.25
CA ARG A 360 -20.52 72.76 5.34
C ARG A 360 -19.32 73.58 5.80
N LYS A 361 -19.32 74.85 5.39
CA LYS A 361 -18.19 75.80 5.46
C LYS A 361 -18.15 76.56 6.81
N LYS A 362 -16.93 76.99 7.14
CA LYS A 362 -16.53 78.27 7.78
C LYS A 362 -17.26 78.72 9.07
N ILE A 363 -16.45 78.95 10.10
CA ILE A 363 -15.96 80.33 10.34
C ILE A 363 -14.48 80.33 9.95
#